data_AF-A0A1P8YZN8-F1
#
_entry.id   AF-A0A1P8YZN8-F1
#
_cell.length_a   1.000
_cell.length_b   1.000
_cell.length_c   1.000
_cell.angle_alpha   90.00
_cell.angle_beta   90.00
_cell.angle_gamma   90.00
#
_symmetry.space_group_name_H-M   'P 1'
#
loop_
_entity.id
_entity.type
_entity.pdbx_description
1 polymer ?
#
loop_
_entity_poly.entity_id
_entity_poly.type
_entity_poly.pdbx_seq_one_letter_code
_entity_poly.pdbx_strand_id
1 'polypeptide(L)'
;MMRFRSTVLDVVEGNISNTGVLFDAPPQGNPRISQHHHVQLAELCRQIRQRVGEEATFTYSPHRVAGHNCLAVQVVGKSGVVNLLLTVTGSLRWPVAEDYEHGMRWYINVVDAVDVAYFVREMVGWFTNR
;
A
#
# COMPACT_ATOMS: atom_id res chain seq x y z
N MET A 1 23.43 -3.42 -8.53
CA MET A 1 22.09 -4.05 -8.60
C MET A 1 21.62 -4.29 -7.17
N MET A 2 20.59 -3.56 -6.70
CA MET A 2 20.00 -3.82 -5.38
C MET A 2 19.23 -5.15 -5.47
N ARG A 3 19.61 -6.12 -4.63
CA ARG A 3 18.87 -7.38 -4.46
C ARG A 3 18.13 -7.29 -3.14
N PHE A 4 16.81 -7.15 -3.21
CA PHE A 4 15.96 -7.39 -2.05
C PHE A 4 15.88 -8.89 -1.80
N ARG A 5 15.93 -9.31 -0.53
CA ARG A 5 15.64 -10.72 -0.19
C ARG A 5 14.22 -11.05 -0.65
N SER A 6 14.03 -12.24 -1.21
CA SER A 6 12.69 -12.78 -1.37
C SER A 6 12.17 -13.08 0.04
N THR A 7 11.31 -12.20 0.54
CA THR A 7 10.68 -12.34 1.86
C THR A 7 9.18 -12.46 1.65
N VAL A 8 8.56 -13.44 2.28
CA VAL A 8 7.10 -13.57 2.32
C VAL A 8 6.56 -12.57 3.34
N LEU A 9 5.37 -12.01 3.11
CA LEU A 9 4.68 -11.22 4.12
C LEU A 9 4.00 -12.15 5.11
N ASP A 10 4.40 -12.10 6.38
CA ASP A 10 3.75 -12.87 7.43
C ASP A 10 2.52 -12.10 7.94
N VAL A 11 1.35 -12.75 7.96
CA VAL A 11 0.15 -12.19 8.55
C VAL A 11 0.00 -12.72 9.98
N VAL A 12 -0.08 -11.81 10.96
CA VAL A 12 -0.09 -12.17 12.39
C VAL A 12 -1.38 -11.72 13.08
N GLU A 13 -1.81 -12.48 14.08
CA GLU A 13 -2.92 -12.11 14.96
C GLU A 13 -2.50 -11.00 15.95
N GLY A 14 -3.34 -9.98 16.12
CA GLY A 14 -3.11 -8.87 17.04
C GLY A 14 -2.39 -7.65 16.44
N ASN A 15 -2.04 -6.67 17.30
CA ASN A 15 -1.27 -5.50 16.89
C ASN A 15 0.21 -5.88 16.74
N ILE A 16 0.73 -5.66 15.53
CA ILE A 16 2.11 -5.93 15.10
C ILE A 16 3.14 -5.09 15.87
N SER A 17 2.71 -3.97 16.45
CA SER A 17 3.57 -3.08 17.22
C SER A 17 2.75 -2.10 18.08
N ASN A 18 3.31 -1.65 19.21
CA ASN A 18 2.77 -0.51 19.96
C ASN A 18 3.04 0.84 19.26
N THR A 19 3.82 0.85 18.17
CA THR A 19 4.20 2.06 17.44
C THR A 19 3.20 2.43 16.34
N GLY A 20 2.22 1.58 16.06
CA GLY A 20 1.15 1.86 15.09
C GLY A 20 1.60 1.79 13.63
N VAL A 21 2.76 1.20 13.33
CA VAL A 21 3.25 1.00 11.95
C VAL A 21 2.37 0.00 11.19
N LEU A 22 2.29 0.14 9.88
CA LEU A 22 1.55 -0.79 9.03
C LEU A 22 2.29 -2.12 8.86
N PHE A 23 3.61 -2.07 8.71
CA PHE A 23 4.45 -3.26 8.59
C PHE A 23 5.50 -3.29 9.70
N ASP A 24 5.50 -4.35 10.51
CA ASP A 24 6.63 -4.65 11.40
C ASP A 24 7.74 -5.29 10.55
N ALA A 25 8.86 -4.59 10.40
CA ALA A 25 9.98 -5.00 9.58
C ALA A 25 11.22 -5.26 10.45
N PRO A 26 11.30 -6.45 11.09
CA PRO A 26 12.43 -6.75 11.97
C PRO A 26 13.74 -6.78 11.17
N PRO A 27 14.89 -6.45 11.80
CA PRO A 27 16.20 -6.47 11.12
C PRO A 27 16.56 -7.83 10.49
N GLN A 28 15.99 -8.92 11.03
CA GLN A 28 16.10 -10.27 10.49
C GLN A 28 14.71 -10.92 10.47
N GLY A 29 14.43 -11.64 9.39
CA GLY A 29 13.15 -12.34 9.20
C GLY A 29 12.27 -11.70 8.12
N ASN A 30 11.03 -12.15 8.09
CA ASN A 30 10.01 -11.64 7.19
C ASN A 30 9.36 -10.37 7.78
N PRO A 31 8.94 -9.43 6.92
CA PRO A 31 8.05 -8.36 7.34
C PRO A 31 6.69 -8.94 7.72
N ARG A 32 6.02 -8.28 8.66
CA ARG A 32 4.76 -8.74 9.23
C ARG A 32 3.69 -7.66 9.09
N ILE A 33 2.46 -8.09 8.86
CA ILE A 33 1.26 -7.24 8.87
C ILE A 33 0.23 -7.84 9.83
N SER A 34 -0.59 -7.00 10.47
CA SER A 34 -1.70 -7.48 11.30
C SER A 34 -2.79 -8.03 10.40
N GLN A 35 -3.55 -9.01 10.90
CA GLN A 35 -4.74 -9.49 10.19
C GLN A 35 -5.69 -8.35 9.79
N HIS A 36 -5.88 -7.37 10.67
CA HIS A 36 -6.75 -6.23 10.42
C HIS A 36 -6.27 -5.40 9.21
N HIS A 37 -5.01 -5.01 9.19
CA HIS A 37 -4.46 -4.22 8.09
C HIS A 37 -4.30 -5.03 6.81
N HIS A 38 -4.05 -6.33 6.92
CA HIS A 38 -4.02 -7.23 5.76
C HIS A 38 -5.39 -7.29 5.07
N VAL A 39 -6.49 -7.33 5.83
CA VAL A 39 -7.85 -7.25 5.26
C VAL A 39 -8.09 -5.90 4.56
N GLN A 40 -7.61 -4.79 5.13
CA GLN A 40 -7.73 -3.46 4.49
C GLN A 40 -6.90 -3.36 3.20
N LEU A 41 -5.70 -3.93 3.18
CA LEU A 41 -4.87 -3.99 1.99
C LEU A 41 -5.51 -4.88 0.90
N ALA A 42 -6.06 -6.03 1.27
CA ALA A 42 -6.77 -6.90 0.35
C ALA A 42 -8.00 -6.21 -0.26
N GLU A 43 -8.77 -5.48 0.57
CA GLU A 43 -9.90 -4.67 0.10
C GLU A 43 -9.47 -3.57 -0.86
N LEU A 44 -8.39 -2.84 -0.54
CA LEU A 44 -7.82 -1.85 -1.44
C LEU A 44 -7.45 -2.48 -2.79
N CYS A 45 -6.69 -3.58 -2.78
CA CYS A 45 -6.29 -4.28 -4.00
C CYS A 45 -7.51 -4.75 -4.81
N ARG A 46 -8.55 -5.26 -4.15
CA ARG A 46 -9.82 -5.65 -4.78
C ARG A 46 -10.49 -4.45 -5.46
N GLN A 47 -10.58 -3.30 -4.79
CA GLN A 47 -11.15 -2.07 -5.34
C GLN A 47 -10.34 -1.55 -6.54
N ILE A 48 -9.01 -1.62 -6.49
CA ILE A 48 -8.15 -1.26 -7.64
C ILE A 48 -8.47 -2.19 -8.82
N ARG A 49 -8.43 -3.51 -8.62
CA ARG A 49 -8.71 -4.48 -9.70
C ARG A 49 -10.08 -4.30 -10.32
N GLN A 50 -11.11 -4.02 -9.52
CA GLN A 50 -12.44 -3.75 -10.03
C GLN A 50 -12.50 -2.57 -11.01
N ARG A 51 -11.61 -1.57 -10.86
CA ARG A 51 -11.57 -0.39 -11.73
C ARG A 51 -10.66 -0.55 -12.94
N VAL A 52 -9.50 -1.17 -12.74
CA VAL A 52 -8.46 -1.20 -13.77
C VAL A 52 -8.45 -2.52 -14.55
N GLY A 53 -9.03 -3.58 -14.00
CA GLY A 53 -8.95 -4.95 -14.50
C GLY A 53 -7.84 -5.77 -13.84
N GLU A 54 -7.62 -6.99 -14.34
CA GLU A 54 -6.62 -7.93 -13.78
C GLU A 54 -5.17 -7.54 -14.11
N GLU A 55 -4.93 -6.97 -15.29
CA GLU A 55 -3.60 -6.51 -15.71
C GLU A 55 -3.50 -5.00 -15.53
N ALA A 56 -2.48 -4.55 -14.81
CA ALA A 56 -2.25 -3.14 -14.53
C ALA A 56 -0.77 -2.76 -14.56
N THR A 57 -0.50 -1.55 -15.01
CA THR A 57 0.81 -0.89 -14.94
C THR A 57 0.81 0.10 -13.79
N PHE A 58 1.85 0.05 -12.97
CA PHE A 58 2.02 0.94 -11.82
C PHE A 58 3.11 1.97 -12.10
N THR A 59 2.77 3.25 -11.95
CA THR A 59 3.72 4.36 -12.02
C THR A 59 3.84 5.02 -10.64
N TYR A 60 5.08 5.13 -10.15
CA TYR A 60 5.39 5.66 -8.83
C TYR A 60 6.13 6.99 -8.95
N SER A 61 5.59 8.04 -8.36
CA SER A 61 6.15 9.40 -8.44
C SER A 61 6.37 9.97 -7.03
N PRO A 62 7.59 9.83 -6.46
CA PRO A 62 7.90 10.41 -5.16
C PRO A 62 7.99 11.94 -5.28
N HIS A 63 7.37 12.66 -4.35
CA HIS A 63 7.41 14.12 -4.31
C HIS A 63 7.12 14.65 -2.90
N ARG A 64 7.26 15.96 -2.71
CA ARG A 64 6.98 16.65 -1.45
C ARG A 64 5.77 17.55 -1.62
N VAL A 65 4.77 17.43 -0.75
CA VAL A 65 3.57 18.27 -0.74
C VAL A 65 3.41 18.88 0.64
N ALA A 66 3.38 20.20 0.74
CA ALA A 66 3.19 20.92 2.00
C ALA A 66 4.12 20.43 3.14
N GLY A 67 5.36 20.05 2.82
CA GLY A 67 6.34 19.54 3.79
C GLY A 67 6.27 18.03 4.07
N HIS A 68 5.25 17.33 3.58
CA HIS A 68 5.13 15.86 3.72
C HIS A 68 5.88 15.12 2.62
N ASN A 69 6.44 13.95 2.96
CA ASN A 69 6.94 13.00 1.97
C ASN A 69 5.75 12.23 1.40
N CYS A 70 5.56 12.29 0.09
CA CYS A 70 4.43 11.65 -0.58
C CYS A 70 4.89 10.75 -1.72
N LEU A 71 4.11 9.71 -1.99
CA LEU A 71 4.23 8.87 -3.17
C LEU A 71 2.89 8.87 -3.91
N ALA A 72 2.86 9.53 -5.07
CA ALA A 72 1.74 9.35 -5.99
C ALA A 72 1.90 8.00 -6.70
N VAL A 73 0.83 7.23 -6.73
CA VAL A 73 0.77 5.97 -7.46
C VAL A 73 -0.34 6.06 -8.48
N GLN A 74 0.00 5.87 -9.75
CA GLN A 74 -1.00 5.72 -10.79
C GLN A 74 -1.03 4.27 -11.23
N VAL A 75 -2.22 3.68 -11.17
CA VAL A 75 -2.48 2.31 -11.61
C VAL A 75 -3.35 2.39 -12.84
N VAL A 76 -2.80 1.96 -13.99
CA VAL A 76 -3.47 2.00 -15.28
C VAL A 76 -3.69 0.57 -15.76
N GLY A 77 -4.94 0.19 -16.01
CA GLY A 77 -5.27 -1.09 -16.61
C GLY A 77 -6.20 -0.91 -17.81
N LYS A 78 -6.64 -2.03 -18.39
CA LYS A 78 -7.48 -2.03 -19.61
C LYS A 78 -8.82 -1.31 -19.42
N SER A 79 -9.38 -1.40 -18.21
CA SER A 79 -10.73 -0.90 -17.92
C SER A 79 -10.74 0.53 -17.37
N GLY A 80 -9.60 1.06 -16.91
CA GLY A 80 -9.57 2.36 -16.27
C GLY A 80 -8.28 2.69 -15.52
N VAL A 81 -8.35 3.76 -14.73
CA VAL A 81 -7.22 4.31 -13.97
C VAL A 81 -7.63 4.53 -12.52
N VAL A 82 -6.73 4.20 -11.60
CA VAL A 82 -6.82 4.59 -10.18
C VAL A 82 -5.60 5.44 -9.82
N ASN A 83 -5.84 6.55 -9.14
CA ASN A 83 -4.78 7.38 -8.58
C ASN A 83 -4.78 7.25 -7.06
N LEU A 84 -3.64 6.92 -6.47
CA LEU A 84 -3.42 6.92 -5.03
C LEU A 84 -2.40 7.97 -4.64
N LEU A 85 -2.50 8.47 -3.41
CA LEU A 85 -1.47 9.28 -2.78
C LEU A 85 -1.18 8.73 -1.39
N LEU A 86 0.00 8.14 -1.24
CA LEU A 86 0.53 7.76 0.07
C LEU A 86 1.23 8.98 0.66
N THR A 87 0.84 9.37 1.88
CA THR A 87 1.43 10.49 2.62
C THR A 87 2.05 9.97 3.90
N VAL A 88 3.33 10.25 4.12
CA VAL A 88 4.02 9.92 5.37
C VAL A 88 3.63 10.96 6.42
N THR A 89 2.87 10.52 7.44
CA THR A 89 2.30 11.41 8.47
C THR A 89 2.58 10.96 9.90
N GLY A 90 3.16 9.78 10.11
CA GLY A 90 3.29 9.19 11.45
C GLY A 90 2.01 8.50 11.96
N SER A 91 0.96 8.40 11.14
CA SER A 91 -0.30 7.74 11.48
C SER A 91 -0.89 7.01 10.28
N LEU A 92 -1.69 5.97 10.54
CA LEU A 92 -2.37 5.20 9.50
C LEU A 92 -3.76 5.76 9.19
N ARG A 93 -4.07 5.85 7.90
CA ARG A 93 -5.42 6.11 7.37
C ARG A 93 -5.61 5.31 6.10
N TRP A 94 -6.69 4.57 6.03
CA TRP A 94 -7.13 3.87 4.81
C TRP A 94 -8.26 4.64 4.14
N PRO A 95 -8.45 4.48 2.82
CA PRO A 95 -9.63 4.99 2.15
C PRO A 95 -10.89 4.29 2.67
N VAL A 96 -12.00 5.02 2.71
CA VAL A 96 -13.31 4.49 3.09
C VAL A 96 -14.19 4.23 1.87
N ALA A 97 -15.38 3.64 2.07
CA ALA A 97 -16.30 3.31 0.99
C ALA A 97 -16.61 4.51 0.06
N GLU A 98 -16.84 5.69 0.65
CA GLU A 98 -17.09 6.92 -0.10
C GLU A 98 -15.88 7.36 -0.95
N ASP A 99 -14.65 7.20 -0.42
CA ASP A 99 -13.42 7.49 -1.18
C ASP A 99 -13.32 6.57 -2.40
N TYR A 100 -13.68 5.29 -2.24
CA TYR A 100 -13.79 4.40 -3.38
C TYR A 100 -14.84 4.96 -4.32
N GLU A 101 -16.12 5.01 -3.96
CA GLU A 101 -17.21 5.33 -4.88
C GLU A 101 -17.07 6.66 -5.64
N HIS A 102 -16.56 7.70 -4.98
CA HIS A 102 -16.57 9.07 -5.53
C HIS A 102 -15.19 9.73 -5.63
N GLY A 103 -14.18 9.17 -4.98
CA GLY A 103 -12.84 9.76 -4.95
C GLY A 103 -12.13 9.67 -6.30
N MET A 104 -11.74 10.83 -6.83
CA MET A 104 -10.85 10.93 -8.00
C MET A 104 -9.42 10.45 -7.70
N ARG A 105 -9.04 10.49 -6.42
CA ARG A 105 -7.76 10.06 -5.89
C ARG A 105 -7.98 9.53 -4.47
N TRP A 106 -7.39 8.38 -4.17
CA TRP A 106 -7.48 7.76 -2.85
C TRP A 106 -6.29 8.15 -1.98
N TYR A 107 -6.58 8.67 -0.79
CA TYR A 107 -5.56 9.12 0.15
C TYR A 107 -5.30 8.05 1.20
N ILE A 108 -4.02 7.69 1.34
CA ILE A 108 -3.55 6.76 2.35
C ILE A 108 -2.50 7.48 3.18
N ASN A 109 -2.64 7.42 4.50
CA ASN A 109 -1.57 7.86 5.39
C ASN A 109 -0.81 6.64 5.89
N VAL A 110 0.51 6.75 5.88
CA VAL A 110 1.43 5.76 6.42
C VAL A 110 2.31 6.38 7.49
N VAL A 111 2.89 5.54 8.36
CA VAL A 111 3.69 6.04 9.49
C VAL A 111 5.03 6.55 9.00
N ASP A 112 5.74 5.78 8.18
CA ASP A 112 7.10 6.10 7.73
C ASP A 112 7.40 5.61 6.31
N ALA A 113 8.66 5.74 5.89
CA ALA A 113 9.11 5.31 4.57
C ALA A 113 9.24 3.78 4.43
N VAL A 114 9.37 3.04 5.53
CA VAL A 114 9.39 1.57 5.53
C VAL A 114 7.99 1.07 5.17
N ASP A 115 6.96 1.66 5.77
CA ASP A 115 5.57 1.38 5.41
C ASP A 115 5.30 1.64 3.91
N VAL A 116 5.78 2.76 3.36
CA VAL A 116 5.66 3.04 1.91
C VAL A 116 6.29 1.93 1.07
N ALA A 117 7.51 1.51 1.41
CA ALA A 117 8.27 0.53 0.63
C ALA A 117 7.57 -0.84 0.61
N TYR A 118 7.14 -1.34 1.78
CA TYR A 118 6.42 -2.61 1.86
C TYR A 118 5.03 -2.51 1.24
N PHE A 119 4.31 -1.40 1.43
CA PHE A 119 3.00 -1.20 0.81
C PHE A 119 3.06 -1.33 -0.71
N VAL A 120 4.02 -0.65 -1.34
CA VAL A 120 4.22 -0.71 -2.80
C VAL A 120 4.56 -2.13 -3.25
N ARG A 121 5.45 -2.81 -2.52
CA ARG A 121 5.82 -4.19 -2.83
C ARG A 121 4.61 -5.13 -2.77
N GLU A 122 3.80 -5.04 -1.72
CA GLU A 122 2.64 -5.90 -1.54
C GLU A 122 1.53 -5.60 -2.54
N MET A 123 1.29 -4.32 -2.88
CA MET A 123 0.37 -3.99 -3.96
C MET A 123 0.80 -4.62 -5.28
N VAL A 124 2.07 -4.52 -5.67
CA VAL A 124 2.55 -5.16 -6.91
C VAL A 124 2.41 -6.68 -6.81
N GLY A 125 2.80 -7.27 -5.68
CA GLY A 125 2.67 -8.70 -5.42
C GLY A 125 1.25 -9.22 -5.61
N TRP A 126 0.26 -8.45 -5.17
CA TRP A 126 -1.16 -8.75 -5.39
C TRP A 126 -1.54 -8.78 -6.87
N PHE A 127 -0.89 -8.06 -7.76
CA PHE A 127 -1.23 -8.07 -9.20
C PHE A 127 -0.38 -9.08 -10.01
N THR A 128 0.75 -9.53 -9.46
CA THR A 128 1.67 -10.46 -10.13
C THR A 128 1.48 -11.92 -9.73
N ASN A 129 1.04 -12.19 -8.50
CA ASN A 129 0.80 -13.55 -8.03
C ASN A 129 -0.58 -14.03 -8.52
N ARG A 130 -0.56 -14.86 -9.57
CA ARG A 130 -1.62 -15.85 -9.80
C ARG A 130 -1.37 -17.06 -8.91
#